data_AF-Q543J4-F1
#
_entry.id   AF-Q543J4-F1
#
_cell.length_a   1.000
_cell.length_b   1.000
_cell.length_c   1.000
_cell.angle_alpha   90.00
_cell.angle_beta   90.00
_cell.angle_gamma   90.00
#
_symmetry.space_group_name_H-M   'P 1'
#
loop_
_entity.id
_entity.type
_entity.pdbx_description
1 polymer ?
#
loop_
_entity_poly.entity_id
_entity_poly.type
_entity_poly.pdbx_seq_one_letter_code
_entity_poly.pdbx_strand_id
1 'polypeptide(L)'
;MQVLTKRYPKNCLLTVMDRYSAVVRNMEQVVMIPSLLRDVQLSGPGGSVQDGAPDLYTYFTMLKSICVEVDHGLLPREEWQAKVAGNETSEAENDAAETEEAEEDRISEELDLEAQFHLHFCSLHHILTHLTRKAQEVTRKYQEMTGQVL
;
A
#
# COMPACT_ATOMS: atom_id res chain seq x y z
N MET A 1 -20.21 -0.35 25.95
CA MET A 1 -18.85 -0.72 25.47
C MET A 1 -18.06 0.56 25.27
N GLN A 2 -17.05 0.84 26.09
CA GLN A 2 -16.16 1.98 25.84
C GLN A 2 -15.21 1.58 24.71
N VAL A 3 -15.39 2.18 23.53
CA VAL A 3 -14.40 2.12 22.47
C VAL A 3 -13.23 2.93 22.98
N LEU A 4 -12.15 2.24 23.34
CA LEU A 4 -10.92 2.85 23.83
C LEU A 4 -10.29 3.59 22.65
N THR A 5 -10.70 4.83 22.41
CA THR A 5 -10.09 5.69 21.39
C THR A 5 -8.69 6.05 21.88
N LYS A 6 -7.72 5.16 21.65
CA LYS A 6 -6.31 5.45 21.88
C LYS A 6 -5.96 6.66 21.04
N ARG A 7 -5.73 7.80 21.69
CA ARG A 7 -5.14 8.97 21.02
C ARG A 7 -3.68 8.66 20.79
N TYR A 8 -3.37 8.18 19.59
CA TYR A 8 -2.00 7.91 19.22
C TYR A 8 -1.24 9.22 18.93
N PRO A 9 0.10 9.25 19.11
CA PRO A 9 0.92 10.38 18.69
C PRO A 9 0.74 10.68 17.21
N LYS A 10 0.84 11.96 16.82
CA LYS A 10 0.62 12.44 15.43
C LYS A 10 1.45 11.70 14.36
N ASN A 11 2.56 11.08 14.77
CA ASN A 11 3.51 10.39 13.88
C ASN A 11 3.50 8.87 14.07
N CYS A 12 2.51 8.30 14.76
CA CYS A 12 2.41 6.84 14.81
C CYS A 12 1.90 6.31 13.47
N LEU A 13 2.31 5.09 13.13
CA LEU A 13 1.92 4.44 11.88
C LEU A 13 0.39 4.37 11.72
N LEU A 14 -0.35 4.00 12.77
CA LEU A 14 -1.82 3.91 12.72
C LEU A 14 -2.46 5.26 12.34
N THR A 15 -1.99 6.37 12.90
CA THR A 15 -2.53 7.70 12.57
C THR A 15 -2.21 8.12 11.13
N VAL A 16 -1.04 7.74 10.62
CA VAL A 16 -0.68 7.99 9.21
C VAL A 16 -1.56 7.16 8.28
N MET A 17 -1.78 5.88 8.59
CA MET A 17 -2.66 4.98 7.84
C MET A 17 -4.12 5.45 7.88
N ASP A 18 -4.65 5.83 9.06
CA ASP A 18 -6.02 6.36 9.21
C ASP A 18 -6.22 7.62 8.35
N ARG A 19 -5.23 8.52 8.35
CA ARG A 19 -5.26 9.74 7.53
C ARG A 19 -5.23 9.39 6.05
N TYR A 20 -4.38 8.45 5.65
CA TYR A 20 -4.32 7.97 4.27
C TYR A 20 -5.67 7.42 3.80
N SER A 21 -6.27 6.47 4.55
CA SER A 21 -7.58 5.91 4.23
C SER A 21 -8.66 7.00 4.14
N ALA A 22 -8.65 7.98 5.05
CA ALA A 22 -9.60 9.09 5.01
C ALA A 22 -9.47 9.95 3.73
N VAL A 23 -8.26 10.21 3.26
CA VAL A 23 -8.01 10.97 2.03
C VAL A 23 -8.42 10.16 0.79
N VAL A 24 -8.07 8.87 0.73
CA VAL A 24 -8.47 8.01 -0.40
C VAL A 24 -9.99 7.84 -0.46
N ARG A 25 -10.68 7.67 0.67
CA ARG A 25 -12.15 7.63 0.70
C ARG A 25 -12.77 8.96 0.25
N ASN A 26 -12.17 10.10 0.60
CA ASN A 26 -12.65 11.38 0.08
C ASN A 26 -12.46 11.49 -1.43
N MET A 27 -11.32 11.03 -1.95
CA MET A 27 -11.07 10.93 -3.40
C MET A 27 -12.14 10.08 -4.08
N GLU A 28 -12.47 8.90 -3.56
CA GLU A 28 -13.55 8.05 -4.10
C GLU A 28 -14.93 8.72 -4.08
N GLN A 29 -15.21 9.55 -3.08
CA GLN A 29 -16.47 10.29 -2.98
C GLN A 29 -16.56 11.48 -3.95
N VAL A 30 -15.43 12.03 -4.36
CA VAL A 30 -15.39 13.18 -5.27
C VAL A 30 -15.28 12.71 -6.72
N VAL A 31 -14.49 11.67 -6.99
CA VAL A 31 -14.29 11.10 -8.33
C VAL A 31 -15.42 10.13 -8.66
N MET A 32 -16.55 10.68 -9.14
CA MET A 32 -17.75 9.90 -9.46
C MET A 32 -17.65 9.12 -10.78
N ILE A 33 -16.77 9.55 -11.68
CA ILE A 33 -16.56 8.90 -12.98
C ILE A 33 -15.05 8.75 -13.19
N PRO A 34 -14.43 7.68 -12.63
CA PRO A 34 -12.97 7.50 -12.70
C PRO A 34 -12.43 7.41 -14.12
N SER A 35 -13.22 6.94 -15.08
CA SER A 35 -12.79 6.85 -16.48
C SER A 35 -12.46 8.20 -17.12
N LEU A 36 -12.92 9.32 -16.55
CA LEU A 36 -12.53 10.66 -16.98
C LEU A 36 -11.07 11.02 -16.65
N LEU A 37 -10.42 10.22 -15.80
CA LEU A 37 -9.02 10.38 -15.43
C LEU A 37 -8.06 9.65 -16.38
N ARG A 38 -8.59 8.88 -17.35
CA ARG A 38 -7.76 8.21 -18.35
C ARG A 38 -7.09 9.23 -19.25
N ASP A 39 -5.84 8.95 -19.60
CA ASP A 39 -5.00 9.81 -20.44
C ASP A 39 -4.77 11.22 -19.86
N VAL A 40 -5.11 11.46 -18.58
CA VAL A 40 -4.84 12.71 -17.87
C VAL A 40 -3.56 12.54 -17.06
N GLN A 41 -2.51 13.26 -17.45
CA GLN A 41 -1.22 13.18 -16.76
C GLN A 41 -1.22 13.95 -15.44
N LEU A 42 -0.58 13.37 -14.43
CA LEU A 42 -0.30 14.05 -13.17
C LEU A 42 0.76 15.15 -13.43
N SER A 43 0.41 16.42 -13.28
CA SER A 43 1.39 17.50 -13.46
C SER A 43 2.43 17.48 -12.34
N GLY A 44 3.64 17.03 -12.67
CA GLY A 44 4.80 17.13 -11.79
C GLY A 44 5.23 18.59 -11.55
N PRO A 45 6.01 18.86 -10.48
CA PRO A 45 6.54 20.19 -10.18
C PRO A 45 7.61 20.56 -11.21
N GLY A 46 7.20 21.03 -12.38
CA GLY A 46 8.10 21.36 -13.49
C GLY A 46 7.43 21.57 -14.85
N GLY A 47 6.15 21.24 -15.03
CA GLY A 47 5.40 21.55 -16.25
C GLY A 47 5.82 20.78 -17.51
N SER A 48 6.80 19.87 -17.43
CA SER A 48 7.08 18.90 -18.48
C SER A 48 6.08 17.75 -18.37
N VAL A 49 5.26 17.57 -19.41
CA VAL A 49 4.50 16.34 -19.62
C VAL A 49 5.53 15.23 -19.85
N GLN A 50 5.72 14.35 -18.87
CA GLN A 50 6.54 13.15 -19.07
C GLN A 50 5.73 12.17 -19.91
N ASP A 51 6.28 11.85 -21.08
CA ASP A 51 5.81 10.77 -21.93
C ASP A 51 6.09 9.45 -21.19
N GLY A 52 5.06 8.64 -20.94
CA GLY A 52 5.15 7.40 -20.16
C GLY A 52 4.83 7.48 -18.66
N ALA A 53 4.49 8.65 -18.11
CA ALA A 53 3.99 8.72 -16.74
C ALA A 53 2.59 8.09 -16.61
N PRO A 54 2.30 7.32 -15.53
CA PRO A 54 0.97 6.77 -15.29
C PRO A 54 -0.10 7.86 -15.26
N ASP A 55 -1.23 7.57 -15.92
CA ASP A 55 -2.36 8.47 -15.91
C ASP A 55 -3.02 8.55 -14.51
N LEU A 56 -3.84 9.57 -14.30
CA LEU A 56 -4.56 9.75 -13.04
C LEU A 56 -5.48 8.56 -12.72
N TYR A 57 -5.97 7.83 -13.72
CA TYR A 57 -6.80 6.64 -13.50
C TYR A 57 -5.99 5.48 -12.90
N THR A 58 -4.75 5.31 -13.33
CA THR A 58 -3.79 4.32 -12.83
C THR A 58 -3.46 4.61 -11.38
N TYR A 59 -3.09 5.86 -11.06
CA TYR A 59 -2.89 6.29 -9.67
C TYR A 59 -4.14 6.12 -8.81
N PHE A 60 -5.31 6.50 -9.32
CA PHE A 60 -6.58 6.34 -8.61
C PHE A 60 -6.81 4.87 -8.23
N THR A 61 -6.57 3.96 -9.16
CA THR A 61 -6.76 2.51 -8.94
C THR A 61 -5.73 1.95 -7.96
N MET A 62 -4.45 2.35 -8.10
CA MET A 62 -3.36 1.97 -7.20
C MET A 62 -3.63 2.41 -5.75
N LEU A 63 -4.00 3.68 -5.55
CA LEU A 63 -4.30 4.22 -4.22
C LEU A 63 -5.49 3.52 -3.58
N LYS A 64 -6.51 3.16 -4.37
CA LYS A 64 -7.63 2.36 -3.88
C LYS A 64 -7.20 0.96 -3.45
N SER A 65 -6.35 0.31 -4.24
CA SER A 65 -5.82 -1.02 -3.94
C SER A 65 -5.09 -1.01 -2.59
N ILE A 66 -4.15 -0.08 -2.40
CA ILE A 66 -3.41 0.09 -1.14
C ILE A 66 -4.36 0.38 0.03
N CYS A 67 -5.38 1.23 -0.17
CA CYS A 67 -6.36 1.53 0.88
C CYS A 67 -7.17 0.30 1.31
N VAL A 68 -7.48 -0.61 0.39
CA VAL A 68 -8.14 -1.88 0.73
C VAL A 68 -7.24 -2.74 1.62
N GLU A 69 -5.94 -2.83 1.31
CA GLU A 69 -4.96 -3.56 2.14
C GLU A 69 -4.78 -2.95 3.53
N VAL A 70 -4.79 -1.62 3.63
CA VAL A 70 -4.74 -0.89 4.89
C VAL A 70 -5.97 -1.20 5.77
N ASP A 71 -7.17 -1.15 5.18
CA ASP A 71 -8.43 -1.26 5.93
C ASP A 71 -8.78 -2.71 6.29
N HIS A 72 -8.48 -3.67 5.41
CA HIS A 72 -8.89 -5.06 5.56
C HIS A 72 -7.74 -6.02 5.87
N GLY A 73 -6.49 -5.53 5.87
CA GLY A 73 -5.30 -6.34 6.02
C GLY A 73 -4.79 -6.90 4.70
N LEU A 74 -3.59 -7.50 4.77
CA LEU A 74 -2.90 -8.07 3.60
C LEU A 74 -3.65 -9.29 3.07
N LEU A 75 -3.78 -9.35 1.74
CA LEU A 75 -4.09 -10.59 1.05
C LEU A 75 -2.93 -11.58 1.25
N PRO A 76 -3.20 -12.90 1.26
CA PRO A 76 -2.15 -13.91 1.15
C PRO A 76 -1.22 -13.60 -0.03
N ARG A 77 0.09 -13.81 0.15
CA ARG A 77 1.13 -13.44 -0.82
C ARG A 77 0.86 -14.02 -2.21
N GLU A 78 0.26 -15.20 -2.27
CA GLU A 78 -0.09 -15.90 -3.51
C GLU A 78 -1.20 -15.19 -4.29
N GLU A 79 -2.21 -14.63 -3.59
CA GLU A 79 -3.31 -13.88 -4.20
C GLU A 79 -2.84 -12.51 -4.70
N TRP A 80 -1.93 -11.87 -3.98
CA TRP A 80 -1.30 -10.63 -4.42
C TRP A 80 -0.44 -10.84 -5.67
N GLN A 81 0.39 -11.89 -5.71
CA GLN A 81 1.22 -12.22 -6.88
C GLN A 81 0.37 -12.51 -8.12
N ALA A 82 -0.78 -13.18 -7.96
CA ALA A 82 -1.72 -13.39 -9.05
C ALA A 82 -2.37 -12.09 -9.54
N LYS A 83 -2.67 -11.16 -8.61
CA LYS A 83 -3.23 -9.84 -8.93
C LYS A 83 -2.24 -8.95 -9.69
N VAL A 84 -0.96 -8.95 -9.28
CA VAL A 84 0.09 -8.18 -9.99
C VAL A 84 0.35 -8.78 -11.37
N ALA A 85 0.54 -10.09 -11.46
CA ALA A 85 0.77 -10.76 -12.75
C ALA A 85 -0.43 -10.66 -13.72
N GLY A 86 -1.66 -10.56 -13.20
CA GLY A 86 -2.85 -10.37 -14.02
C GLY A 86 -2.95 -8.97 -14.62
N ASN A 87 -2.43 -7.95 -13.94
CA ASN A 87 -2.47 -6.55 -14.40
C ASN A 87 -1.46 -6.29 -15.54
N GLU A 88 -0.33 -7.01 -15.56
CA GLU A 88 0.71 -6.92 -16.58
C GLU A 88 0.31 -7.54 -17.94
N THR A 89 -0.73 -8.39 -17.97
CA THR A 89 -1.17 -9.08 -19.21
C THR A 89 -2.09 -8.25 -20.10
N SER A 90 -2.43 -7.01 -19.72
CA SER A 90 -3.33 -6.14 -20.51
C SER A 90 -2.62 -5.19 -21.48
N GLU A 91 -1.28 -5.10 -21.47
CA GLU A 91 -0.54 -4.07 -22.23
C GLU A 91 0.49 -4.62 -23.22
N ALA A 92 0.52 -5.94 -23.46
CA ALA A 92 1.46 -6.54 -24.41
C ALA A 92 0.87 -6.71 -25.82
N GLU A 93 0.50 -5.60 -26.48
CA GLU A 93 0.51 -5.54 -27.94
C GLU A 93 1.19 -4.24 -28.40
N ASN A 94 2.37 -4.42 -29.03
CA ASN A 94 3.18 -3.43 -29.76
C ASN A 94 4.08 -2.52 -28.86
N ASP A 95 5.37 -2.30 -29.09
CA ASP A 95 6.19 -2.37 -30.30
C ASP A 95 7.69 -2.49 -29.92
N ALA A 96 8.53 -2.96 -30.82
CA ALA A 96 9.97 -3.13 -30.62
C ALA A 96 10.75 -1.83 -30.90
N ALA A 97 11.56 -1.34 -29.96
CA ALA A 97 12.77 -0.54 -30.26
C ALA A 97 13.63 -0.33 -29.00
N GLU A 98 14.95 -0.25 -29.23
CA GLU A 98 16.02 -0.37 -28.25
C GLU A 98 16.38 0.95 -27.52
N THR A 99 16.97 0.75 -26.33
CA THR A 99 17.95 1.62 -25.62
C THR A 99 17.41 2.91 -25.03
N GLU A 100 17.55 3.07 -23.69
CA GLU A 100 17.98 4.26 -22.90
C GLU A 100 17.84 3.95 -21.39
N GLU A 101 18.72 3.09 -20.84
CA GLU A 101 18.65 2.54 -19.46
C GLU A 101 19.03 3.51 -18.31
N ALA A 102 18.89 4.83 -18.48
CA ALA A 102 19.31 5.80 -17.45
C ALA A 102 18.17 6.66 -16.88
N GLU A 103 17.04 6.79 -17.58
CA GLU A 103 15.88 7.60 -17.15
C GLU A 103 14.69 6.73 -16.66
N GLU A 104 14.71 5.43 -16.97
CA GLU A 104 13.69 4.44 -16.58
C GLU A 104 13.72 4.11 -15.06
N ASP A 105 14.88 4.27 -14.43
CA ASP A 105 15.11 3.95 -13.01
C ASP A 105 14.28 4.85 -12.06
N ARG A 106 13.97 6.10 -12.47
CA ARG A 106 13.16 7.03 -11.65
C ARG A 106 11.66 6.86 -11.85
N ILE A 107 11.24 6.39 -13.03
CA ILE A 107 9.83 6.17 -13.38
C ILE A 107 9.35 4.83 -12.81
N SER A 108 10.24 3.83 -12.80
CA SER A 108 10.03 2.54 -12.13
C SER A 108 9.85 2.68 -10.61
N GLU A 109 10.60 3.59 -9.96
CA GLU A 109 10.47 3.86 -8.52
C GLU A 109 9.12 4.48 -8.12
N GLU A 110 8.48 5.28 -8.98
CA GLU A 110 7.17 5.90 -8.70
C GLU A 110 5.98 5.00 -9.09
N LEU A 111 6.18 4.10 -10.06
CA LEU A 111 5.22 3.06 -10.46
C LEU A 111 5.17 1.87 -9.50
N ASP A 112 6.22 1.62 -8.71
CA ASP A 112 6.28 0.50 -7.78
C ASP A 112 5.84 0.83 -6.33
N LEU A 113 5.11 1.92 -6.13
CA LEU A 113 4.61 2.29 -4.80
C LEU A 113 3.69 1.21 -4.20
N GLU A 114 2.90 0.52 -5.04
CA GLU A 114 2.04 -0.57 -4.60
C GLU A 114 2.83 -1.79 -4.13
N ALA A 115 3.85 -2.25 -4.88
CA ALA A 115 4.65 -3.39 -4.42
C ALA A 115 5.58 -3.03 -3.27
N GLN A 116 6.16 -1.82 -3.26
CA GLN A 116 6.93 -1.34 -2.14
C GLN A 116 6.08 -1.29 -0.86
N PHE A 117 4.85 -0.75 -0.95
CA PHE A 117 3.92 -0.75 0.18
C PHE A 117 3.63 -2.18 0.64
N HIS A 118 3.26 -3.07 -0.27
CA HIS A 118 2.93 -4.45 0.05
C HIS A 118 4.11 -5.18 0.71
N LEU A 119 5.31 -5.06 0.15
CA LEU A 119 6.53 -5.66 0.71
C LEU A 119 6.80 -5.19 2.13
N HIS A 120 6.77 -3.87 2.37
CA HIS A 120 7.04 -3.31 3.69
C HIS A 120 5.94 -3.63 4.69
N PHE A 121 4.68 -3.58 4.27
CA PHE A 121 3.54 -3.88 5.13
C PHE A 121 3.54 -5.37 5.51
N CYS A 122 3.80 -6.29 4.58
CA CYS A 122 4.02 -7.71 4.85
C CYS A 122 5.14 -7.94 5.87
N SER A 123 6.29 -7.30 5.64
CA SER A 123 7.47 -7.43 6.52
C SER A 123 7.15 -6.96 7.94
N LEU A 124 6.52 -5.80 8.07
CA LEU A 124 6.12 -5.26 9.36
C LEU A 124 5.10 -6.15 10.06
N HIS A 125 4.07 -6.62 9.34
CA HIS A 125 3.06 -7.54 9.86
C HIS A 125 3.69 -8.83 10.41
N HIS A 126 4.63 -9.40 9.66
CA HIS A 126 5.36 -10.60 10.09
C HIS A 126 6.17 -10.34 11.37
N ILE A 127 6.94 -9.26 11.42
CA ILE A 127 7.75 -8.88 12.59
C ILE A 127 6.86 -8.68 13.82
N LEU A 128 5.79 -7.90 13.69
CA LEU A 128 4.87 -7.63 14.80
C LEU A 128 4.17 -8.91 15.30
N THR A 129 3.81 -9.81 14.38
CA THR A 129 3.25 -11.12 14.75
C THR A 129 4.25 -11.95 15.56
N HIS A 130 5.50 -12.00 15.13
CA HIS A 130 6.56 -12.73 15.84
C HIS A 130 6.85 -12.11 17.21
N LEU A 131 6.97 -10.79 17.30
CA LEU A 131 7.16 -10.07 18.56
C LEU A 131 5.99 -10.26 19.53
N THR A 132 4.75 -10.29 19.02
CA THR A 132 3.55 -10.57 19.82
C THR A 132 3.62 -11.96 20.46
N ARG A 133 4.03 -12.98 19.70
CA ARG A 133 4.25 -14.33 20.24
C ARG A 133 5.31 -14.35 21.32
N LYS A 134 6.43 -13.65 21.13
CA LYS A 134 7.48 -13.52 22.16
C LYS A 134 6.98 -12.84 23.43
N ALA A 135 6.19 -11.77 23.31
CA ALA A 135 5.58 -11.11 24.46
C ALA A 135 4.62 -12.05 25.21
N GLN A 136 3.83 -12.85 24.49
CA GLN A 136 2.95 -13.87 25.08
C GLN A 136 3.75 -14.97 25.80
N GLU A 137 4.86 -15.45 25.21
CA GLU A 137 5.75 -16.43 25.86
C GLU A 137 6.35 -15.90 27.16
N VAL A 138 6.83 -14.65 27.16
CA VAL A 138 7.37 -13.98 28.35
C VAL A 138 6.28 -13.86 29.43
N THR A 139 5.09 -13.42 29.05
CA THR A 139 3.95 -13.27 29.96
C THR A 139 3.57 -14.62 30.60
N ARG A 140 3.50 -15.68 29.78
CA ARG A 140 3.19 -17.03 30.26
C ARG A 140 4.23 -17.54 31.24
N LYS A 141 5.53 -17.43 30.91
CA LYS A 141 6.61 -17.84 31.83
C LYS A 141 6.57 -17.09 33.15
N TYR A 142 6.28 -15.78 33.13
CA TYR A 142 6.15 -15.00 34.35
C TYR A 142 4.98 -15.49 35.23
N GLN A 143 3.84 -15.80 34.62
CA GLN A 143 2.67 -16.33 35.33
C GLN A 143 2.97 -17.71 35.95
N GLU A 144 3.66 -18.60 35.22
CA GLU A 144 4.13 -19.90 35.72
C GLU A 144 5.05 -19.73 36.95
N MET A 145 6.02 -18.80 36.90
CA MET A 145 6.97 -18.57 37.99
C MET A 145 6.32 -17.96 39.24
N THR A 146 5.31 -17.12 39.06
CA THR A 146 4.63 -16.42 40.17
C THR A 146 3.45 -17.21 40.74
N GLY A 147 3.16 -18.40 40.20
CA GLY A 147 2.01 -19.20 40.61
C GLY A 147 0.67 -18.55 40.27
N GLN A 148 0.64 -17.56 39.35
CA GLN A 148 -0.57 -16.88 38.88
C GLN A 148 -1.35 -17.71 37.84
N VAL A 149 -1.24 -19.04 37.91
CA VAL A 149 -1.94 -19.94 36.99
C VAL A 149 -3.44 -19.74 37.18
N LEU A 150 -4.13 -19.43 36.08
CA LEU A 150 -5.58 -19.48 35.98
C LEU A 150 -6.01 -20.88 35.53
#